data_AF-A0A817K1E1-F1
#
_entry.id   AF-A0A817K1E1-F1
#
_cell.length_a   1.000
_cell.length_b   1.000
_cell.length_c   1.000
_cell.angle_alpha   90.00
_cell.angle_beta   90.00
_cell.angle_gamma   90.00
#
_symmetry.space_group_name_H-M   'P 1'
#
loop_
_entity.id
_entity.type
_entity.pdbx_description
1 polymer ?
#
loop_
_entity_poly.entity_id
_entity_poly.type
_entity_poly.pdbx_seq_one_letter_code
_entity_poly.pdbx_strand_id
1 'polypeptide(L)'
;MFCFDSEAFRYLVAIQNSIKFDPKERNEFEQSWSRLVIESNRFRDYLCNQKSYRKNVEWQSNKDAQSQIKNMIRPILETIRNHLRNMIMYKHNSSIKLHATHMKQPTMLCYAYNRHPENYGNIWIMPDHVHHSPNM
;
A
#
# COMPACT_ATOMS: atom_id res chain seq x y z
N MET A 1 11.61 -19.37 21.25
CA MET A 1 12.35 -19.60 20.00
C MET A 1 11.34 -20.04 18.96
N PHE A 2 11.21 -19.34 17.83
CA PHE A 2 10.38 -19.76 16.71
C PHE A 2 11.24 -20.58 15.75
N CYS A 3 10.80 -21.79 15.42
CA CYS A 3 11.59 -22.70 14.59
C CYS A 3 10.91 -22.85 13.24
N PHE A 4 11.57 -22.31 12.21
CA PHE A 4 11.13 -22.45 10.83
C PHE A 4 11.97 -23.51 10.15
N ASP A 5 11.37 -24.69 9.95
CA ASP A 5 12.04 -25.81 9.29
C ASP A 5 12.18 -25.54 7.79
N SER A 6 13.42 -25.43 7.32
CA SER A 6 13.75 -25.26 5.91
C SER A 6 13.28 -26.42 5.03
N GLU A 7 13.08 -27.61 5.61
CA GLU A 7 12.61 -28.81 4.91
C GLU A 7 11.13 -28.67 4.51
N ALA A 8 10.31 -28.04 5.36
CA ALA A 8 8.91 -27.77 5.07
C ALA A 8 8.72 -26.83 3.86
N PHE A 9 9.62 -25.85 3.68
CA PHE A 9 9.61 -24.99 2.49
C PHE A 9 10.04 -25.74 1.23
N ARG A 10 11.07 -26.60 1.34
CA ARG A 10 11.51 -27.44 0.22
C ARG A 10 10.41 -28.41 -0.21
N TYR A 11 9.69 -29.00 0.74
CA TYR A 11 8.53 -29.83 0.46
C TYR A 11 7.41 -29.09 -0.27
N LEU A 12 7.08 -27.85 0.14
CA LEU A 12 6.08 -27.03 -0.56
C LEU A 12 6.45 -26.79 -2.02
N VAL A 13 7.72 -26.42 -2.28
CA VAL A 13 8.22 -26.19 -3.64
C VAL A 13 8.18 -27.48 -4.45
N ALA A 14 8.52 -28.62 -3.84
CA ALA A 14 8.49 -29.91 -4.52
C ALA A 14 7.07 -30.35 -4.90
N ILE A 15 6.07 -30.10 -4.04
CA ILE A 15 4.65 -30.31 -4.38
C ILE A 15 4.23 -29.44 -5.57
N GLN A 16 4.61 -28.16 -5.57
CA GLN A 16 4.28 -27.24 -6.67
C GLN A 16 4.88 -27.70 -8.02
N ASN A 17 6.02 -28.38 -7.98
CA ASN A 17 6.68 -28.95 -9.15
C ASN A 17 6.28 -30.42 -9.43
N SER A 18 5.21 -30.93 -8.78
CA SER A 18 4.69 -32.28 -8.97
C SER A 18 5.71 -33.41 -8.72
N ILE A 19 6.69 -33.17 -7.84
CA ILE A 19 7.66 -34.18 -7.42
C ILE A 19 6.94 -35.24 -6.58
N LYS A 20 7.14 -36.51 -6.92
CA LYS A 20 6.55 -37.65 -6.19
C LYS A 20 7.46 -38.07 -5.05
N PHE A 21 6.86 -38.36 -3.91
CA PHE A 21 7.53 -38.85 -2.71
C PHE A 21 7.01 -40.23 -2.36
N ASP A 22 7.84 -41.05 -1.72
CA ASP A 22 7.39 -42.27 -1.09
C ASP A 22 6.41 -41.95 0.06
N PRO A 23 5.42 -42.81 0.38
CA PRO A 23 4.44 -42.51 1.42
C PRO A 23 5.07 -42.24 2.79
N LYS A 24 6.23 -42.84 3.09
CA LYS A 24 6.96 -42.59 4.33
C LYS A 24 7.54 -41.18 4.39
N GLU A 25 8.26 -40.77 3.34
CA GLU A 25 8.85 -39.43 3.22
C GLU A 25 7.76 -38.35 3.24
N ARG A 26 6.66 -38.61 2.54
CA ARG A 26 5.51 -37.71 2.51
C ARG A 26 4.96 -37.43 3.90
N ASN A 27 4.79 -38.47 4.72
CA ASN A 27 4.29 -38.32 6.09
C ASN A 27 5.26 -37.49 6.96
N GLU A 28 6.56 -37.71 6.82
CA GLU A 28 7.58 -36.92 7.54
C GLU A 28 7.53 -35.44 7.13
N PHE A 29 7.42 -35.14 5.84
CA PHE A 29 7.33 -33.77 5.37
C PHE A 29 6.01 -33.08 5.74
N GLU A 30 4.88 -33.79 5.72
CA GLU A 30 3.58 -33.26 6.16
C GLU A 30 3.58 -32.92 7.66
N GLN A 31 4.30 -33.70 8.47
CA GLN A 31 4.48 -33.40 9.89
C GLN A 31 5.37 -32.16 10.09
N SER A 32 6.48 -32.04 9.36
CA SER A 32 7.32 -30.83 9.38
C SER A 32 6.55 -29.59 8.92
N TRP A 33 5.75 -29.71 7.87
CA TRP A 33 4.87 -28.63 7.39
C TRP A 33 3.85 -28.20 8.45
N SER A 34 3.19 -29.17 9.09
CA SER A 34 2.21 -28.88 10.14
C SER A 34 2.83 -28.11 11.30
N ARG A 35 4.04 -28.49 11.73
CA ARG A 35 4.79 -27.75 12.77
C ARG A 35 5.15 -26.34 12.31
N LEU A 36 5.61 -26.17 11.06
CA LEU A 36 5.94 -24.86 10.50
C LEU A 36 4.73 -23.91 10.53
N VAL A 37 3.55 -24.40 10.14
CA VAL A 37 2.31 -23.59 10.13
C VAL A 37 1.93 -23.14 11.54
N ILE A 38 2.02 -24.04 12.53
CA ILE A 38 1.74 -23.72 13.93
C ILE A 38 2.70 -22.64 14.44
N GLU A 39 4.00 -22.81 14.23
CA GLU A 39 5.02 -21.86 14.67
C GLU A 39 4.90 -20.51 13.95
N SER A 40 4.53 -20.50 12.67
CA SER A 40 4.28 -19.28 11.89
C SER A 40 3.08 -18.51 12.41
N ASN A 41 1.98 -19.21 12.73
CA ASN A 41 0.82 -18.59 13.35
C ASN A 41 1.16 -18.05 14.74
N ARG A 42 1.88 -18.81 15.57
CA ARG A 42 2.34 -18.35 16.88
C ARG A 42 3.22 -17.10 16.77
N PHE A 43 4.09 -17.04 15.76
CA PHE A 43 4.93 -15.88 15.50
C PHE A 43 4.11 -14.67 15.06
N ARG A 44 3.17 -14.85 14.13
CA ARG A 44 2.26 -13.79 13.70
C ARG A 44 1.46 -13.24 14.89
N ASP A 45 0.86 -14.12 15.68
CA ASP A 45 0.03 -13.73 16.82
C ASP A 45 0.89 -13.03 17.89
N TYR A 46 2.13 -13.48 18.09
CA TYR A 46 3.10 -12.76 18.92
C TYR A 46 3.37 -11.34 18.39
N LEU A 47 3.62 -11.17 17.08
CA LEU A 47 3.83 -9.85 16.47
C LEU A 47 2.59 -8.95 16.58
N CYS A 48 1.38 -9.49 16.39
CA CYS A 48 0.14 -8.74 16.53
C CYS A 48 -0.10 -8.27 17.98
N ASN A 49 0.34 -9.07 18.96
CA ASN A 49 0.21 -8.77 20.38
C ASN A 49 1.38 -7.95 20.93
N GLN A 50 2.44 -7.72 20.15
CA GLN A 50 3.46 -6.74 20.51
C GLN A 50 2.82 -5.35 20.48
N LYS A 51 2.90 -4.65 21.61
CA LYS A 51 2.53 -3.23 21.67
C LYS A 51 3.34 -2.52 20.60
N SER A 52 2.67 -1.74 19.75
CA SER A 52 3.32 -0.87 18.77
C SER A 52 4.54 -0.25 19.41
N TYR A 53 5.72 -0.55 18.85
CA TYR A 53 6.97 0.01 19.30
C TYR A 53 6.72 1.52 19.39
N ARG A 54 6.78 2.10 20.60
CA ARG A 54 6.83 3.56 20.69
C ARG A 54 8.07 3.93 19.88
N LYS A 55 7.87 4.52 18.70
CA LYS A 55 8.93 5.15 17.93
C LYS A 55 9.47 6.24 18.83
N ASN A 56 10.43 5.89 19.69
CA ASN A 56 11.26 6.89 20.33
C ASN A 56 11.89 7.66 19.18
N VAL A 57 11.89 8.98 19.32
CA VAL A 57 12.26 9.98 18.30
C VAL A 57 13.59 9.68 17.60
N GLU A 58 14.44 8.86 18.23
CA GLU A 58 15.77 8.45 17.78
C GLU A 58 15.80 7.45 16.61
N TRP A 59 14.72 6.71 16.33
CA TRP A 59 14.70 5.72 15.23
C TRP A 59 13.83 6.19 14.06
N GLN A 60 14.20 7.33 13.46
CA GLN A 60 13.73 7.66 12.11
C GLN A 60 14.63 6.92 11.11
N SER A 61 14.14 5.81 10.57
CA SER A 61 14.82 5.16 9.44
C SER A 61 14.86 6.12 8.25
N ASN A 62 15.87 6.02 7.39
CA ASN A 62 15.87 6.70 6.08
C ASN A 62 14.56 6.43 5.29
N LYS A 63 13.90 5.28 5.51
CA LYS A 63 12.58 4.97 4.94
C LYS A 63 11.46 5.87 5.48
N ASP A 64 11.52 6.24 6.75
CA ASP A 64 10.54 7.16 7.34
C ASP A 64 10.72 8.57 6.75
N ALA A 65 11.96 9.02 6.57
CA ALA A 65 12.26 10.28 5.89
C ALA A 65 11.77 10.26 4.42
N GLN A 66 12.04 9.18 3.68
CA GLN A 66 11.51 8.99 2.32
C GLN A 66 9.98 9.03 2.27
N SER A 67 9.33 8.37 3.23
CA SER A 67 7.87 8.38 3.35
C SER A 67 7.33 9.79 3.62
N GLN A 68 7.94 10.53 4.54
CA GLN A 68 7.58 11.91 4.83
C GLN A 68 7.79 12.83 3.61
N ILE A 69 8.93 12.72 2.93
CA ILE A 69 9.21 13.47 1.70
C ILE A 69 8.13 13.18 0.65
N LYS A 70 7.81 11.91 0.43
CA LYS A 70 6.77 11.50 -0.53
C LYS A 70 5.40 12.08 -0.16
N ASN A 71 5.06 12.07 1.13
CA ASN A 71 3.79 12.62 1.62
C ASN A 71 3.74 14.15 1.52
N MET A 72 4.86 14.85 1.66
CA MET A 72 4.93 16.32 1.54
C MET A 72 5.02 16.82 0.10
N ILE A 73 5.65 16.08 -0.81
CA ILE A 73 5.78 16.47 -2.23
C ILE A 73 4.39 16.69 -2.85
N ARG A 74 3.42 15.86 -2.51
CA ARG A 74 2.07 15.92 -3.09
C ARG A 74 1.35 17.26 -2.83
N PRO A 75 1.12 17.71 -1.59
CA PRO A 75 0.47 18.99 -1.34
C PRO A 75 1.25 20.18 -1.93
N ILE A 76 2.58 20.10 -2.00
CA ILE A 76 3.42 21.14 -2.62
C ILE A 76 3.14 21.22 -4.13
N LEU A 77 3.17 20.08 -4.83
CA LEU A 77 2.89 20.04 -6.27
C LEU A 77 1.45 20.48 -6.59
N GLU A 78 0.48 20.10 -5.74
CA GLU A 78 -0.91 20.55 -5.86
C GLU A 78 -1.02 22.07 -5.67
N THR A 79 -0.28 22.64 -4.72
CA THR A 79 -0.22 24.10 -4.48
C THR A 79 0.38 24.85 -5.67
N ILE A 80 1.48 24.35 -6.23
CA ILE A 80 2.12 24.93 -7.43
C ILE A 80 1.16 24.88 -8.62
N ARG A 81 0.52 23.72 -8.86
CA ARG A 81 -0.48 23.54 -9.92
C ARG A 81 -1.63 24.54 -9.78
N ASN A 82 -2.13 24.75 -8.57
CA ASN A 82 -3.21 25.69 -8.30
C ASN A 82 -2.77 27.14 -8.52
N HIS A 83 -1.55 27.51 -8.11
CA HIS A 83 -0.99 28.83 -8.40
C HIS A 83 -0.89 29.12 -9.90
N LEU A 84 -0.33 28.18 -10.67
CA LEU A 84 -0.22 28.32 -12.13
C LEU A 84 -1.59 28.46 -12.80
N ARG A 85 -2.58 27.67 -12.35
CA ARG A 85 -3.97 27.80 -12.82
C ARG A 85 -4.55 29.18 -12.52
N ASN A 86 -4.36 29.69 -11.29
CA ASN A 86 -4.85 31.02 -10.91
C ASN A 86 -4.20 32.13 -11.75
N MET A 87 -2.90 32.02 -12.05
CA MET A 87 -2.22 32.99 -12.93
C MET A 87 -2.79 33.03 -14.34
N ILE A 88 -3.13 31.87 -14.92
CA ILE A 88 -3.78 31.78 -16.24
C ILE A 88 -5.20 32.35 -16.16
N MET A 89 -5.96 31.98 -15.12
CA MET A 89 -7.34 32.42 -14.95
C MET A 89 -7.48 33.92 -14.72
N TYR A 90 -6.50 34.54 -14.04
CA TYR A 90 -6.44 35.99 -13.87
C TYR A 90 -6.38 36.71 -15.23
N LYS A 91 -5.66 36.17 -16.21
CA LYS A 91 -5.62 36.73 -17.59
C LYS A 91 -6.97 36.66 -18.31
N HIS A 92 -7.85 35.76 -17.89
CA HIS A 92 -9.17 35.52 -18.49
C HIS A 92 -10.33 36.00 -17.61
N ASN A 93 -10.07 36.81 -16.58
CA ASN A 93 -11.07 37.30 -15.62
C ASN A 93 -11.94 36.19 -15.02
N SER A 94 -11.38 34.98 -14.89
CA SER A 94 -12.06 33.78 -14.42
C SER A 94 -11.54 33.39 -13.04
N SER A 95 -12.33 32.66 -12.25
CA SER A 95 -11.91 32.18 -10.92
C SER A 95 -12.31 30.74 -10.69
N ILE A 96 -11.50 30.00 -9.91
CA ILE A 96 -11.80 28.63 -9.51
C ILE A 96 -12.34 28.69 -8.08
N LYS A 97 -13.59 28.28 -7.88
CA LYS A 97 -14.20 28.14 -6.55
C LYS A 97 -13.95 26.73 -6.03
N LEU A 98 -13.08 26.62 -5.03
CA LEU A 98 -12.82 25.34 -4.37
C LEU A 98 -13.93 25.04 -3.36
N HIS A 99 -14.47 23.83 -3.40
CA HIS A 99 -15.42 23.32 -2.43
C HIS A 99 -14.84 22.09 -1.75
N ALA A 100 -14.61 22.19 -0.44
CA ALA A 100 -14.24 21.02 0.35
C ALA A 100 -15.45 20.09 0.43
N THR A 101 -15.32 18.87 -0.07
CA THR A 101 -16.36 17.84 0.04
C THR A 101 -15.97 16.90 1.17
N HIS A 102 -16.81 16.81 2.19
CA HIS A 102 -16.57 15.87 3.28
C HIS A 102 -16.83 14.45 2.78
N MET A 103 -15.79 13.63 2.69
CA MET A 103 -15.93 12.23 2.28
C MET A 103 -16.26 11.36 3.49
N LYS A 104 -17.24 10.46 3.35
CA LYS A 104 -17.67 9.55 4.44
C LYS A 104 -16.68 8.42 4.71
N GLN A 105 -15.80 8.12 3.77
CA GLN A 105 -14.85 7.01 3.83
C GLN A 105 -13.48 7.44 3.30
N PRO A 106 -12.39 6.80 3.75
CA PRO A 106 -11.07 6.99 3.17
C PRO A 106 -11.11 6.58 1.70
N THR A 107 -10.78 7.53 0.83
CA THR A 107 -10.71 7.28 -0.60
C THR A 107 -9.30 7.50 -1.11
N MET A 108 -8.90 6.70 -2.08
CA MET A 108 -7.62 6.84 -2.76
C MET A 108 -7.84 7.37 -4.17
N LEU A 109 -7.01 8.33 -4.59
CA LEU A 109 -6.99 8.73 -5.99
C LEU A 109 -6.37 7.62 -6.83
N CYS A 110 -7.07 7.21 -7.87
CA CYS A 110 -6.59 6.22 -8.83
C CYS A 110 -5.88 6.89 -9.99
N TYR A 111 -4.60 6.57 -10.15
CA TYR A 111 -3.80 7.05 -11.26
C TYR A 111 -3.66 6.03 -12.39
N ALA A 112 -4.08 4.78 -12.16
CA ALA A 112 -4.00 3.67 -13.13
C ALA A 112 -5.15 3.68 -14.15
N TYR A 113 -6.24 4.40 -13.86
CA TYR A 113 -7.35 4.51 -14.80
C TYR A 113 -6.96 5.39 -15.99
N ASN A 114 -7.40 5.02 -17.20
CA ASN A 114 -7.26 5.85 -18.39
C ASN A 114 -8.08 7.12 -18.18
N ARG A 115 -7.42 8.17 -17.69
CA ARG A 115 -8.04 9.48 -17.48
C ARG A 115 -8.00 10.25 -18.78
N HIS A 116 -9.15 10.71 -19.23
CA HIS A 116 -9.26 11.62 -20.36
C HIS A 116 -9.36 13.06 -19.84
N PRO A 117 -8.67 14.02 -20.47
CA PRO A 117 -8.86 15.43 -20.15
C PRO A 117 -10.31 15.82 -20.43
N GLU A 118 -10.96 16.45 -19.46
CA GLU A 118 -12.30 17.01 -19.60
C GLU A 118 -12.20 18.51 -19.85
N ASN A 119 -13.04 19.04 -20.74
CA ASN A 119 -13.07 20.46 -21.04
C ASN A 119 -13.99 21.20 -20.06
N TYR A 120 -13.45 22.20 -19.37
CA TYR A 120 -14.19 23.10 -18.50
C TYR A 120 -14.00 24.54 -18.99
N GLY A 121 -14.82 24.95 -19.96
CA GLY A 121 -14.76 26.27 -20.58
C GLY A 121 -13.57 26.40 -21.53
N ASN A 122 -12.54 27.16 -21.14
CA ASN A 122 -11.34 27.38 -21.96
C ASN A 122 -10.13 26.56 -21.49
N ILE A 123 -10.31 25.65 -20.53
CA ILE A 123 -9.23 24.84 -19.98
C ILE A 123 -9.57 23.35 -20.00
N TRP A 124 -8.55 22.54 -20.22
CA TRP A 124 -8.63 21.09 -20.08
C TRP A 124 -8.15 20.68 -18.69
N ILE A 125 -8.97 19.91 -17.98
CA ILE A 125 -8.71 19.43 -16.62
C ILE A 125 -8.63 17.91 -16.67
N MET A 126 -7.61 17.33 -16.04
CA MET A 126 -7.60 15.90 -15.76
C MET A 126 -8.37 15.67 -14.45
N PRO A 127 -9.56 15.05 -14.47
CA PRO A 127 -10.32 14.83 -13.25
C PRO A 127 -9.63 13.80 -12.35
N ASP A 128 -9.78 14.00 -11.05
CA ASP A 128 -9.32 13.04 -10.04
C ASP A 128 -10.37 11.93 -9.93
N HIS A 129 -10.02 10.70 -10.31
CA HIS A 129 -10.87 9.54 -10.04
C HIS A 129 -10.55 8.98 -8.66
N VAL A 130 -11.61 8.78 -7.89
CA VAL A 130 -11.57 8.41 -6.49
C VAL A 130 -12.06 6.96 -6.37
N HIS A 131 -11.24 6.05 -5.83
CA HIS A 131 -11.68 4.71 -5.45
C HIS A 131 -11.95 4.64 -3.95
N HIS A 132 -13.06 3.99 -3.60
CA HIS A 132 -13.29 3.54 -2.24
C HIS A 132 -12.25 2.46 -1.92
N SER A 133 -11.50 2.64 -0.84
CA SER A 133 -10.67 1.54 -0.34
C SER A 133 -11.61 0.40 0.04
N PRO A 134 -11.49 -0.80 -0.58
CA PRO A 134 -12.22 -1.94 -0.08
C PRO A 134 -11.75 -2.17 1.35
N ASN A 135 -12.71 -2.12 2.28
CA ASN A 135 -12.63 -2.29 3.73
C ASN A 135 -11.27 -2.82 4.25
N MET A 136 -10.58 -2.00 5.04
CA MET A 136 -9.74 -2.51 6.13
C MET A 136 -10.63 -3.01 7.25
#